data_AF-A0A660MNT9-F1
#
_entry.id   AF-A0A660MNT9-F1
#
_cell.length_a   1.000
_cell.length_b   1.000
_cell.length_c   1.000
_cell.angle_alpha   90.00
_cell.angle_beta   90.00
_cell.angle_gamma   90.00
#
_symmetry.space_group_name_H-M   'P 1'
#
loop_
_entity.id
_entity.type
_entity.pdbx_description
1 polymer ?
#
loop_
_entity_poly.entity_id
_entity_poly.type
_entity_poly.pdbx_seq_one_letter_code
_entity_poly.pdbx_strand_id
1 'polypeptide(L)' 'ALSDALPEDNWTGYTGFIHNVVYENHLKNHPAPEDCEYYMCGPPMMTKSVIDMLHNLGVEDENILLDNFGG' A
#
# COMPACT_ATOMS: atom_id res chain seq x y z
N ALA A 1 -8.80 4.05 -2.43
CA ALA A 1 -8.91 3.61 -3.83
C ALA A 1 -9.91 2.47 -3.90
N LEU A 2 -10.64 2.33 -5.01
CA LEU A 2 -11.52 1.19 -5.25
C LEU A 2 -10.84 0.26 -6.27
N SER A 3 -10.62 -1.01 -5.91
CA SER A 3 -10.01 -1.98 -6.82
C SER A 3 -10.92 -2.31 -8.00
N ASP A 4 -12.22 -2.29 -7.77
CA ASP A 4 -13.26 -2.49 -8.77
C ASP A 4 -14.38 -1.49 -8.50
N ALA A 5 -14.33 -0.33 -9.16
CA ALA A 5 -15.34 0.72 -9.02
C ALA A 5 -16.48 0.45 -10.00
N LEU A 6 -17.71 0.43 -9.50
CA LEU A 6 -18.91 0.20 -10.32
C LEU A 6 -19.46 1.53 -10.86
N PRO A 7 -20.24 1.51 -11.97
CA PRO A 7 -20.83 2.72 -12.53
C PRO A 7 -21.67 3.53 -11.51
N GLU A 8 -22.41 2.85 -10.63
CA GLU A 8 -23.24 3.45 -9.58
C GLU A 8 -22.44 4.14 -8.47
N ASP A 9 -21.18 3.76 -8.28
CA ASP A 9 -20.31 4.40 -7.29
C ASP A 9 -20.01 5.86 -7.65
N ASN A 10 -20.20 6.23 -8.93
CA ASN A 10 -19.84 7.55 -9.49
C ASN A 10 -18.42 7.99 -9.05
N TRP A 11 -17.52 7.01 -8.95
CA TRP A 11 -16.22 7.18 -8.30
C TRP A 11 -15.24 7.90 -9.23
N THR A 12 -14.73 9.03 -8.78
CA THR A 12 -13.74 9.85 -9.50
C THR A 12 -12.37 9.86 -8.83
N GLY A 13 -12.21 9.13 -7.72
CA GLY A 13 -10.94 8.99 -7.02
C GLY A 13 -10.04 7.90 -7.61
N TYR A 14 -8.96 7.57 -6.89
CA TYR A 14 -8.03 6.53 -7.33
C TYR A 14 -8.68 5.15 -7.44
N THR A 15 -8.27 4.39 -8.45
CA THR A 15 -8.72 3.01 -8.73
C THR A 15 -7.54 2.04 -8.74
N GLY A 16 -7.84 0.75 -8.56
CA GLY A 16 -6.84 -0.32 -8.50
C GLY A 16 -6.41 -0.70 -7.09
N PHE A 17 -5.43 -1.60 -6.99
CA PHE A 17 -4.91 -2.08 -5.71
C PHE A 17 -4.12 -1.01 -4.96
N ILE A 18 -4.28 -0.97 -3.64
CA ILE A 18 -3.78 0.12 -2.82
C ILE A 18 -2.25 0.30 -2.88
N HIS A 19 -1.47 -0.79 -2.97
CA HIS A 19 -0.01 -0.70 -3.08
C HIS A 19 0.43 0.07 -4.35
N ASN A 20 -0.24 -0.15 -5.48
CA ASN A 20 0.05 0.57 -6.74
C ASN A 20 -0.35 2.05 -6.63
N VAL A 21 -1.52 2.32 -6.03
CA VAL A 21 -2.01 3.69 -5.88
C VAL A 21 -1.06 4.51 -4.99
N VAL A 22 -0.67 3.97 -3.84
CA VAL A 22 0.26 4.64 -2.92
C VAL A 22 1.64 4.80 -3.53
N TYR A 23 2.13 3.79 -4.25
CA TYR A 23 3.39 3.88 -4.98
C TYR A 23 3.36 5.00 -6.02
N GLU A 24 2.46 4.95 -6.99
CA GLU A 24 2.46 5.89 -8.13
C GLU A 24 2.17 7.34 -7.71
N ASN A 25 1.29 7.54 -6.71
CA ASN A 25 0.83 8.89 -6.35
C ASN A 25 1.62 9.50 -5.18
N HIS A 26 2.47 8.74 -4.51
CA HIS A 26 3.20 9.22 -3.35
C HIS A 26 4.64 8.68 -3.26
N LEU A 27 4.81 7.38 -3.02
CA LEU A 27 6.11 6.83 -2.62
C LEU A 27 7.16 6.88 -3.74
N LYS A 28 6.75 6.75 -5.00
CA LYS A 28 7.63 6.80 -6.17
C LYS A 28 8.44 8.10 -6.26
N ASN A 29 7.87 9.21 -5.77
CA ASN A 29 8.52 10.52 -5.79
C ASN A 29 8.91 10.99 -4.37
N HIS A 30 8.76 10.13 -3.36
CA HIS A 30 9.15 10.46 -1.99
C HIS A 30 10.68 10.48 -1.90
N PRO A 31 11.31 11.51 -1.30
CA PRO A 31 12.77 11.65 -1.30
C PRO A 31 13.48 10.62 -0.43
N ALA A 32 12.82 10.10 0.61
CA ALA A 32 13.37 9.09 1.52
C ALA A 32 12.23 8.21 2.10
N PRO A 33 11.60 7.34 1.29
CA PRO A 33 10.52 6.46 1.77
C PRO A 33 10.96 5.51 2.89
N GLU A 34 12.24 5.16 2.97
CA GLU A 34 12.86 4.35 4.03
C GLU A 34 12.81 4.99 5.42
N ASP A 35 12.75 6.32 5.50
CA ASP A 35 12.71 7.08 6.76
C ASP A 35 11.28 7.18 7.35
N CYS A 36 10.28 6.58 6.70
CA CYS A 36 8.89 6.56 7.16
C CYS A 36 8.56 5.27 7.91
N GLU A 37 7.66 5.37 8.90
CA GLU A 37 7.07 4.21 9.57
C GLU A 37 5.75 3.81 8.89
N TYR A 38 5.63 2.54 8.51
CA TYR A 38 4.48 2.00 7.78
C TYR A 38 3.66 1.07 8.66
N TYR A 39 2.48 1.55 9.04
CA TYR A 39 1.52 0.77 9.82
C TYR A 39 0.46 0.19 8.89
N MET A 40 0.28 -1.13 8.89
CA MET A 40 -0.70 -1.77 8.01
C MET A 40 -1.42 -2.95 8.63
N CYS A 41 -2.65 -3.15 8.17
CA CYS A 41 -3.52 -4.26 8.52
C CYS A 41 -4.42 -4.54 7.32
N GLY A 42 -4.59 -5.81 6.95
CA GLY A 42 -5.54 -6.19 5.90
C GLY A 42 -5.39 -7.64 5.45
N PRO A 43 -6.08 -8.02 4.36
CA PRO A 43 -6.06 -9.40 3.86
C PRO A 43 -4.66 -9.87 3.46
N PRO A 44 -4.34 -11.18 3.56
CA PRO A 44 -2.99 -11.71 3.28
C PRO A 44 -2.41 -11.29 1.93
N MET A 45 -3.24 -11.23 0.88
CA MET A 45 -2.80 -10.78 -0.44
C MET A 45 -2.44 -9.30 -0.47
N MET A 46 -3.18 -8.46 0.25
CA MET A 46 -2.92 -7.03 0.31
C MET A 46 -1.61 -6.75 1.07
N THR A 47 -1.48 -7.31 2.27
CA THR A 47 -0.31 -7.08 3.14
C THR A 47 0.96 -7.55 2.47
N LYS A 48 0.96 -8.75 1.87
CA LYS A 48 2.10 -9.25 1.08
C LYS A 48 2.50 -8.29 -0.04
N SER A 49 1.55 -7.85 -0.87
CA SER A 49 1.88 -6.94 -1.98
C SER A 49 2.38 -5.56 -1.53
N VAL A 50 1.91 -5.05 -0.39
CA VAL A 50 2.43 -3.78 0.16
C VAL A 50 3.84 -3.98 0.71
N ILE A 51 4.09 -5.05 1.47
CA ILE A 51 5.42 -5.37 2.02
C ILE A 51 6.44 -5.54 0.89
N ASP A 52 6.13 -6.35 -0.13
CA ASP A 52 7.00 -6.54 -1.29
C ASP A 52 7.33 -5.20 -1.98
N MET A 53 6.35 -4.29 -2.08
CA MET A 53 6.55 -2.95 -2.66
C MET A 53 7.44 -2.07 -1.79
N LEU A 54 7.25 -2.06 -0.47
CA LEU A 54 8.08 -1.29 0.46
C LEU A 54 9.54 -1.80 0.50
N HIS A 55 9.75 -3.13 0.49
CA HIS A 55 11.08 -3.71 0.37
C HIS A 55 11.79 -3.30 -0.92
N ASN A 56 11.08 -3.24 -2.05
CA ASN A 56 11.64 -2.76 -3.32
C ASN A 56 12.00 -1.27 -3.29
N LEU A 57 11.41 -0.49 -2.39
CA LEU A 57 11.76 0.91 -2.14
C LEU A 57 12.91 1.08 -1.13
N GLY A 58 13.43 -0.01 -0.55
CA GLY A 58 14.51 0.04 0.44
C GLY A 58 14.03 0.27 1.87
N VAL A 59 12.74 0.10 2.16
CA VAL A 59 12.22 0.17 3.53
C VAL A 59 12.58 -1.13 4.26
N GLU A 60 13.21 -1.02 5.43
CA GLU A 60 13.58 -2.16 6.27
C GLU A 60 12.41 -2.65 7.15
N ASP A 61 12.43 -3.92 7.56
CA ASP A 61 11.35 -4.55 8.35
C ASP A 61 11.06 -3.82 9.68
N GLU A 62 12.07 -3.17 10.26
CA GLU A 62 11.97 -2.38 11.50
C GLU A 62 10.97 -1.22 11.36
N ASN A 63 10.79 -0.71 10.14
CA ASN A 63 9.87 0.38 9.81
C ASN A 63 8.52 -0.13 9.27
N ILE A 64 8.30 -1.45 9.19
CA ILE A 64 7.05 -2.05 8.69
C ILE A 64 6.31 -2.76 9.83
N LEU A 65 5.26 -2.12 10.35
CA LEU A 65 4.45 -2.61 11.45
C LEU A 65 3.14 -3.21 10.93
N LEU A 66 3.09 -4.54 10.91
CA LEU A 66 1.93 -5.31 10.48
C LEU A 66 1.10 -5.79 11.68
N ASP A 67 -0.18 -5.43 11.71
CA ASP A 67 -1.17 -6.10 12.56
C ASP A 67 -1.79 -7.27 11.76
N ASN A 68 -1.45 -8.50 12.16
CA ASN A 68 -1.85 -9.72 11.46
C ASN A 68 -2.96 -10.45 12.24
N PHE A 69 -4.17 -10.47 11.67
CA PHE A 69 -5.33 -11.13 12.26
C PHE A 69 -5.40 -12.66 12.02
N GLY A 70 -4.34 -13.28 11.48
CA GLY A 70 -4.18 -14.74 11.47
C GLY A 70 -5.00 -15.48 10.41
N GLY A 71 -5.20 -14.87 9.24
CA GLY A 71 -5.93 -15.46 8.11
C GLY A 71 -5.28 -16.72 7.52
#